data_AF-A0A0N4UYX1-F1
#
_entry.id   AF-A0A0N4UYX1-F1
#
_cell.length_a   1.000
_cell.length_b   1.000
_cell.length_c   1.000
_cell.angle_alpha   90.00
_cell.angle_beta   90.00
_cell.angle_gamma   90.00
#
_symmetry.space_group_name_H-M   'P 1'
#
loop_
_entity.id
_entity.type
_entity.pdbx_description
1 polymer ?
#
loop_
_entity_poly.entity_id
_entity_poly.type
_entity_poly.pdbx_seq_one_letter_code
_entity_poly.pdbx_strand_id
1 'polypeptide(L)'
;MDQMRNLFRKTVYRLKQLLRIKGPRFPVIWGPPKVISLPSANFKKKLNAEELSNLNAIIAEVKLFSRCYRWFPDKVDDSFWKRLLECQNLKQRLHQLRFWHVKEKLRKKEFLKDEKRKRDAVERRQLGEGAIHRMIKREWKLRYWRSLNLEKLPALAVDCQFLKLHSPRARSLAFIQLREMIAENKSRHRPWPLYFCNENLNDPILLEHRQKQLHLLDSDGLIPVELVPDDFRQFLSNFNAIYLSPHAEEELLEVLSFEPSHQTYVFPVSGTELFVLGGIVDRVKEVNIHPHASLIAAKELGIMVKKLPLDRYMKQVYFNIDSLKNQPSADNGSQGPSR
;
A
#
# COMPACT_ATOMS: atom_id res chain seq x y z
N MET A 1 -31.78 29.00 -11.78
CA MET A 1 -32.62 28.12 -10.93
C MET A 1 -31.91 27.64 -9.65
N ASP A 2 -30.72 27.05 -9.72
CA ASP A 2 -30.07 26.48 -8.52
C ASP A 2 -29.59 27.51 -7.48
N GLN A 3 -29.23 28.72 -7.89
CA GLN A 3 -28.85 29.80 -6.97
C GLN A 3 -30.03 30.20 -6.05
N MET A 4 -31.24 30.34 -6.60
CA MET A 4 -32.44 30.64 -5.83
C MET A 4 -32.81 29.49 -4.89
N ARG A 5 -32.72 28.24 -5.36
CA ARG A 5 -32.94 27.05 -4.52
C ARG A 5 -31.92 26.94 -3.38
N ASN A 6 -30.65 27.26 -3.64
CA ASN A 6 -29.61 27.28 -2.61
C ASN A 6 -29.85 28.40 -1.59
N LEU A 7 -30.29 29.57 -2.05
CA LEU A 7 -30.64 30.69 -1.17
C LEU A 7 -31.78 30.26 -0.24
N PHE A 8 -32.89 29.77 -0.80
CA PHE A 8 -34.03 29.26 -0.04
C PHE A 8 -33.62 28.20 1.01
N ARG A 9 -32.81 27.21 0.63
CA ARG A 9 -32.32 26.17 1.55
C ARG A 9 -31.47 26.74 2.68
N LYS A 10 -30.63 27.74 2.41
CA LYS A 10 -29.86 28.45 3.46
C LYS A 10 -30.78 29.22 4.39
N THR A 11 -31.79 29.90 3.86
CA THR A 11 -32.76 30.65 4.65
C THR A 11 -33.57 29.73 5.56
N VAL A 12 -34.08 28.61 5.02
CA VAL A 12 -34.78 27.58 5.80
C VAL A 12 -33.87 26.98 6.88
N TYR A 13 -32.62 26.68 6.56
CA TYR A 13 -31.67 26.18 7.57
C TYR A 13 -31.43 27.19 8.70
N ARG A 14 -31.21 28.48 8.36
CA ARG A 14 -31.06 29.56 9.35
C ARG A 14 -32.31 29.72 10.21
N LEU A 15 -33.50 29.65 9.61
CA LEU A 15 -34.77 29.70 10.33
C LEU A 15 -34.91 28.52 11.29
N LYS A 16 -34.55 27.30 10.86
CA LYS A 16 -34.56 26.10 11.73
C LYS A 16 -33.59 26.22 12.90
N GLN A 17 -32.40 26.81 12.68
CA GLN A 17 -31.45 27.10 13.76
C GLN A 17 -32.00 28.16 14.73
N LEU A 18 -32.61 29.23 14.20
CA LEU A 18 -33.20 30.30 14.99
C LEU A 18 -34.38 29.81 15.85
N LEU A 19 -35.20 28.91 15.32
CA LEU A 19 -36.30 28.24 16.02
C LEU A 19 -35.86 27.08 16.94
N ARG A 20 -34.55 26.86 17.14
CA ARG A 20 -33.97 25.81 18.00
C ARG A 20 -34.51 24.40 17.74
N ILE A 21 -34.90 24.10 16.50
CA ILE A 21 -35.33 22.75 16.11
C ILE A 21 -34.13 21.81 16.31
N LYS A 22 -34.29 20.74 17.09
CA LYS A 22 -33.20 19.80 17.38
C LYS A 22 -32.71 19.11 16.09
N GLY A 23 -31.40 19.15 15.85
CA GLY A 23 -30.72 18.44 14.75
C GLY A 23 -30.98 18.98 13.33
N PRO A 24 -30.88 20.29 13.06
CA PRO A 24 -31.05 20.80 11.70
C PRO A 24 -29.86 20.33 10.84
N ARG A 25 -30.15 19.50 9.82
CA ARG A 25 -29.11 19.05 8.87
C ARG A 25 -28.67 20.22 8.00
N PHE A 26 -27.35 20.36 7.82
CA PHE A 26 -26.80 21.38 6.92
C PHE A 26 -27.36 21.18 5.49
N PRO A 27 -27.84 22.23 4.82
CA PRO A 27 -28.45 22.10 3.51
C PRO A 27 -27.40 21.71 2.47
N VAL A 28 -27.76 20.80 1.56
CA VAL A 28 -26.95 20.53 0.38
C VAL A 28 -27.00 21.74 -0.54
N ILE A 29 -25.84 22.38 -0.71
CA ILE A 29 -25.65 23.53 -1.60
C ILE A 29 -25.08 23.00 -2.91
N TRP A 30 -25.81 23.21 -4.00
CA TRP A 30 -25.38 22.78 -5.33
C TRP A 30 -24.53 23.84 -6.01
N GLY A 31 -23.25 23.58 -6.23
CA GLY A 31 -22.40 24.41 -7.08
C GLY A 31 -22.56 24.09 -8.58
N PRO A 32 -21.90 24.86 -9.46
CA PRO A 32 -21.63 24.41 -10.82
C PRO A 32 -20.79 23.13 -10.79
N PRO A 33 -20.89 22.26 -11.81
CA PRO A 33 -20.04 21.08 -11.91
C PRO A 33 -18.58 21.52 -12.02
N LYS A 34 -17.73 20.95 -11.17
CA LYS A 34 -16.29 21.27 -11.15
C LYS A 34 -15.48 20.41 -12.09
N VAL A 35 -16.03 19.28 -12.51
CA VAL A 35 -15.44 18.46 -13.58
C VAL A 35 -15.84 19.03 -14.91
N ILE A 36 -14.85 19.52 -15.63
CA ILE A 36 -15.02 20.08 -16.97
C ILE A 36 -14.53 19.07 -18.03
N SER A 37 -13.55 18.24 -17.67
CA SER A 37 -12.99 17.23 -18.56
C SER A 37 -13.92 16.03 -18.70
N LEU A 38 -14.21 15.68 -19.95
CA LEU A 38 -14.94 14.46 -20.33
C LEU A 38 -13.98 13.47 -20.98
N PRO A 39 -14.30 12.16 -20.97
CA PRO A 39 -13.47 11.18 -21.67
C PRO A 39 -13.45 11.48 -23.17
N SER A 40 -12.29 11.24 -23.80
CA SER A 40 -12.08 11.49 -25.22
C SER A 40 -12.99 10.62 -26.09
N ALA A 41 -13.28 11.09 -27.31
CA ALA A 41 -14.04 10.31 -28.29
C ALA A 41 -13.34 8.98 -28.63
N ASN A 42 -12.01 8.98 -28.66
CA ASN A 42 -11.21 7.78 -28.94
C ASN A 42 -11.33 6.75 -27.82
N PHE A 43 -11.39 7.18 -26.56
CA PHE A 43 -11.62 6.28 -25.43
C PHE A 43 -13.00 5.63 -25.52
N LYS A 44 -14.05 6.42 -25.80
CA LYS A 44 -15.42 5.89 -25.95
C LYS A 44 -15.55 4.84 -27.06
N LYS A 45 -14.83 5.03 -28.18
CA LYS A 45 -14.84 4.09 -29.31
C LYS A 45 -14.22 2.72 -28.98
N LYS A 46 -13.35 2.65 -27.95
CA LYS A 46 -12.69 1.40 -27.54
C LYS A 46 -13.51 0.56 -26.57
N LEU A 47 -14.60 1.12 -26.02
CA LEU A 47 -15.43 0.45 -25.02
C LEU A 47 -16.54 -0.34 -25.70
N ASN A 48 -16.93 -1.45 -25.08
CA ASN A 48 -18.12 -2.19 -25.50
C ASN A 48 -19.42 -1.43 -25.09
N ALA A 49 -20.58 -1.89 -25.57
CA ALA A 49 -21.85 -1.20 -25.34
C ALA A 49 -22.23 -1.12 -23.85
N GLU A 50 -21.94 -2.16 -23.08
CA GLU A 50 -22.23 -2.24 -21.64
C GLU A 50 -21.33 -1.28 -20.84
N GLU A 51 -20.03 -1.31 -21.11
CA GLU A 51 -19.01 -0.42 -20.54
C GLU A 51 -19.31 1.05 -20.87
N LEU A 52 -19.79 1.33 -22.08
CA LEU A 52 -20.18 2.68 -22.48
C LEU A 52 -21.39 3.18 -21.69
N SER A 53 -22.40 2.31 -21.47
CA SER A 53 -23.55 2.62 -20.62
C SER A 53 -23.12 2.89 -19.17
N ASN A 54 -22.28 2.01 -18.62
CA ASN A 54 -21.70 2.17 -17.29
C ASN A 54 -20.87 3.45 -17.17
N LEU A 55 -20.07 3.78 -18.19
CA LEU A 55 -19.29 5.02 -18.23
C LEU A 55 -20.20 6.25 -18.21
N ASN A 56 -21.28 6.25 -18.98
CA ASN A 56 -22.22 7.37 -18.99
C ASN A 56 -22.90 7.57 -17.63
N ALA A 57 -23.28 6.48 -16.95
CA ALA A 57 -23.79 6.53 -15.58
C ALA A 57 -22.74 7.11 -14.61
N ILE A 58 -21.49 6.66 -14.70
CA ILE A 58 -20.39 7.17 -13.88
C ILE A 58 -20.12 8.66 -14.17
N ILE A 59 -20.18 9.10 -15.43
CA ILE A 59 -20.01 10.52 -15.78
C ILE A 59 -21.11 11.36 -15.11
N ALA A 60 -22.37 10.91 -15.15
CA ALA A 60 -23.48 11.60 -14.52
C ALA A 60 -23.30 11.67 -12.99
N GLU A 61 -22.90 10.56 -12.37
CA GLU A 61 -22.57 10.45 -10.95
C GLU A 61 -21.44 11.41 -10.54
N VAL A 62 -20.33 11.40 -11.28
CA VAL A 62 -19.15 12.26 -11.07
C VAL A 62 -19.54 13.74 -11.21
N LYS A 63 -20.33 14.09 -12.24
CA LYS A 63 -20.87 15.44 -12.42
C LYS A 63 -21.70 15.85 -11.21
N LEU A 64 -22.60 14.99 -10.74
CA LEU A 64 -23.43 15.27 -9.57
C LEU A 64 -22.57 15.54 -8.32
N PHE A 65 -21.59 14.69 -8.03
CA PHE A 65 -20.74 14.86 -6.85
C PHE A 65 -19.84 16.08 -6.91
N SER A 66 -19.35 16.43 -8.10
CA SER A 66 -18.52 17.63 -8.28
C SER A 66 -19.25 18.92 -7.86
N ARG A 67 -20.58 18.91 -7.88
CA ARG A 67 -21.43 20.01 -7.43
C ARG A 67 -21.58 20.06 -5.91
N CYS A 68 -21.54 18.91 -5.23
CA CYS A 68 -21.70 18.80 -3.78
C CYS A 68 -20.38 19.04 -3.03
N TYR A 69 -19.29 18.49 -3.53
CA TYR A 69 -18.03 18.47 -2.79
C TYR A 69 -17.17 19.68 -3.08
N ARG A 70 -16.49 20.19 -2.05
CA ARG A 70 -15.52 21.28 -2.20
C ARG A 70 -14.24 20.82 -2.89
N TRP A 71 -13.85 19.58 -2.67
CA TRP A 71 -12.67 18.93 -3.23
C TRP A 71 -13.07 18.13 -4.48
N PHE A 72 -12.35 18.34 -5.58
CA PHE A 72 -12.48 17.56 -6.81
C PHE A 72 -11.19 17.67 -7.63
N PRO A 73 -10.76 16.63 -8.37
CA PRO A 73 -9.65 16.76 -9.31
C PRO A 73 -9.93 17.83 -10.38
N ASP A 74 -8.89 18.60 -10.72
CA ASP A 74 -8.96 19.67 -11.72
C ASP A 74 -8.83 19.09 -13.14
N LYS A 75 -7.96 18.09 -13.32
CA LYS A 75 -7.67 17.45 -14.62
C LYS A 75 -8.04 15.98 -14.57
N VAL A 76 -8.96 15.59 -15.46
CA VAL A 76 -9.39 14.20 -15.61
C VAL A 76 -9.03 13.72 -17.02
N ASP A 77 -8.24 12.66 -17.12
CA ASP A 77 -7.81 12.04 -18.37
C ASP A 77 -8.50 10.69 -18.60
N ASP A 78 -8.29 10.09 -19.77
CA ASP A 78 -8.91 8.79 -20.11
C ASP A 78 -8.45 7.67 -19.18
N SER A 79 -7.21 7.73 -18.68
CA SER A 79 -6.69 6.76 -17.71
C SER A 79 -7.47 6.80 -16.39
N PHE A 80 -7.89 7.99 -15.96
CA PHE A 80 -8.74 8.17 -14.80
C PHE A 80 -10.12 7.54 -15.00
N TRP A 81 -10.74 7.78 -16.17
CA TRP A 81 -12.06 7.21 -16.48
C TRP A 81 -12.03 5.69 -16.51
N LYS A 82 -10.97 5.09 -17.07
CA LYS A 82 -10.74 3.65 -17.02
C LYS A 82 -10.70 3.11 -15.58
N ARG A 83 -9.94 3.77 -14.68
CA ARG A 83 -9.88 3.35 -13.27
C ARG A 83 -11.19 3.53 -12.51
N LEU A 84 -12.05 4.47 -12.91
CA LEU A 84 -13.38 4.58 -12.33
C LEU A 84 -14.33 3.47 -12.79
N LEU A 85 -14.18 2.99 -14.03
CA LEU A 85 -14.91 1.83 -14.54
C LEU A 85 -14.53 0.55 -13.78
N GLU A 86 -13.26 0.40 -13.40
CA GLU A 86 -12.78 -0.72 -12.58
C GLU A 86 -13.34 -0.73 -11.14
N CYS A 87 -13.88 0.39 -10.66
CA CYS A 87 -14.42 0.50 -9.30
C CYS A 87 -15.83 -0.11 -9.23
N GLN A 88 -15.99 -1.16 -8.43
CA GLN A 88 -17.23 -1.92 -8.30
C GLN A 88 -18.36 -1.13 -7.63
N ASN A 89 -18.05 -0.20 -6.73
CA ASN A 89 -19.07 0.54 -5.99
C ASN A 89 -18.82 2.05 -5.90
N LEU A 90 -19.89 2.78 -5.59
CA LEU A 90 -19.92 4.23 -5.41
C LEU A 90 -18.87 4.72 -4.39
N LYS A 91 -18.74 4.01 -3.25
CA LYS A 91 -17.80 4.38 -2.19
C LYS A 91 -16.35 4.31 -2.69
N GLN A 92 -15.99 3.27 -3.44
CA GLN A 92 -14.68 3.12 -4.07
C GLN A 92 -14.44 4.25 -5.07
N ARG A 93 -15.42 4.59 -5.92
CA ARG A 93 -15.31 5.72 -6.87
C ARG A 93 -15.09 7.06 -6.17
N LEU A 94 -15.84 7.36 -5.11
CA LEU A 94 -15.65 8.57 -4.30
C LEU A 94 -14.28 8.62 -3.61
N HIS A 95 -13.82 7.49 -3.07
CA HIS A 95 -12.48 7.39 -2.51
C HIS A 95 -11.39 7.61 -3.58
N GLN A 96 -11.59 7.07 -4.78
CA GLN A 96 -10.68 7.25 -5.90
C GLN A 96 -10.62 8.72 -6.34
N LEU A 97 -11.77 9.39 -6.47
CA LEU A 97 -11.85 10.83 -6.76
C LEU A 97 -11.10 11.67 -5.72
N ARG A 98 -11.31 11.38 -4.43
CA ARG A 98 -10.61 12.05 -3.33
C ARG A 98 -9.11 11.82 -3.39
N PHE A 99 -8.70 10.57 -3.62
CA PHE A 99 -7.29 10.20 -3.76
C PHE A 99 -6.61 11.00 -4.87
N TRP A 100 -7.27 11.12 -6.03
CA TRP A 100 -6.72 11.89 -7.15
C TRP A 100 -6.60 13.38 -6.86
N HIS A 101 -7.61 14.00 -6.25
CA HIS A 101 -7.51 15.39 -5.82
C HIS A 101 -6.31 15.63 -4.89
N VAL A 102 -6.12 14.74 -3.90
CA VAL A 102 -4.96 14.81 -2.99
C VAL A 102 -3.66 14.62 -3.76
N LYS A 103 -3.60 13.65 -4.68
CA LYS A 103 -2.42 13.38 -5.51
C LYS A 103 -2.06 14.56 -6.42
N GLU A 104 -3.02 15.25 -7.02
CA GLU A 104 -2.76 16.47 -7.80
C GLU A 104 -2.16 17.58 -6.94
N LYS A 105 -2.71 17.81 -5.75
CA LYS A 105 -2.14 18.78 -4.80
C LYS A 105 -0.74 18.41 -4.36
N LEU A 106 -0.49 17.14 -4.10
CA LEU A 106 0.85 16.64 -3.75
C LEU A 106 1.81 16.81 -4.93
N ARG A 107 1.42 16.47 -6.16
CA ARG A 107 2.25 16.70 -7.35
C ARG A 107 2.61 18.17 -7.55
N LYS A 108 1.65 19.08 -7.36
CA LYS A 108 1.93 20.54 -7.41
C LYS A 108 2.95 20.94 -6.33
N LYS A 109 2.84 20.40 -5.11
CA LYS A 109 3.82 20.63 -4.03
C LYS A 109 5.18 20.00 -4.30
N GLU A 110 5.23 18.77 -4.82
CA GLU A 110 6.44 18.05 -5.16
C GLU A 110 7.19 18.73 -6.30
N PHE A 111 6.49 19.21 -7.32
CA PHE A 111 7.08 19.98 -8.41
C PHE A 111 7.82 21.21 -7.87
N LEU A 112 7.18 21.98 -6.98
CA LEU A 112 7.81 23.13 -6.30
C LEU A 112 9.02 22.71 -5.44
N LYS A 113 8.94 21.55 -4.79
CA LYS A 113 10.04 21.01 -3.98
C LYS A 113 11.20 20.49 -4.85
N ASP A 114 10.91 19.90 -5.99
CA ASP A 114 11.90 19.37 -6.93
C ASP A 114 12.66 20.52 -7.62
N GLU A 115 11.96 21.60 -7.98
CA GLU A 115 12.62 22.84 -8.44
C GLU A 115 13.60 23.39 -7.40
N LYS A 116 13.20 23.37 -6.12
CA LYS A 116 14.09 23.76 -5.02
C LYS A 116 15.29 22.80 -4.90
N ARG A 117 15.04 21.48 -4.91
CA ARG A 117 16.10 20.45 -4.83
C ARG A 117 17.06 20.50 -6.00
N LYS A 118 16.61 20.82 -7.21
CA LYS A 118 17.50 20.98 -8.38
C LYS A 118 18.48 22.13 -8.18
N ARG A 119 18.05 23.22 -7.55
CA ARG A 119 18.96 24.31 -7.15
C ARG A 119 19.95 23.83 -6.09
N ASP A 120 19.46 23.18 -5.03
CA ASP A 120 20.30 22.66 -3.95
C ASP A 120 21.28 21.53 -4.41
N ALA A 121 20.93 20.76 -5.45
CA ALA A 121 21.74 19.66 -5.96
C ALA A 121 22.96 20.12 -6.77
N VAL A 122 22.88 21.30 -7.39
CA VAL A 122 24.04 21.93 -8.07
C VAL A 122 25.10 22.29 -7.02
N GLU A 123 24.67 22.78 -5.87
CA GLU A 123 25.53 23.13 -4.73
C GLU A 123 26.17 21.88 -4.09
N ARG A 124 25.40 20.81 -3.87
CA ARG A 124 25.91 19.54 -3.30
C ARG A 124 26.91 18.81 -4.20
N ARG A 125 26.81 18.95 -5.52
CA ARG A 125 27.79 18.39 -6.47
C ARG A 125 29.16 19.04 -6.32
N GLN A 126 29.21 20.31 -5.91
CA GLN A 126 30.46 21.03 -5.63
C GLN A 126 31.10 20.58 -4.31
N LEU A 127 30.31 19.99 -3.39
CA LEU A 127 30.74 19.48 -2.08
C LEU A 127 31.16 17.99 -2.07
N GLY A 128 31.19 17.31 -3.22
CA GLY A 128 31.70 15.92 -3.31
C GLY A 128 30.78 14.81 -2.80
N GLU A 129 29.54 15.11 -2.38
CA GLU A 129 28.56 14.14 -1.83
C GLU A 129 28.26 12.96 -2.77
N GLY A 130 28.44 13.13 -4.08
CA GLY A 130 28.23 12.08 -5.08
C GLY A 130 29.19 10.88 -4.94
N ALA A 131 30.38 11.08 -4.38
CA ALA A 131 31.34 10.00 -4.15
C ALA A 131 30.89 9.06 -3.03
N ILE A 132 30.40 9.63 -1.93
CA ILE A 132 29.88 8.89 -0.75
C ILE A 132 28.70 8.00 -1.18
N HIS A 133 27.76 8.55 -1.95
CA HIS A 133 26.61 7.79 -2.43
C HIS A 133 26.99 6.58 -3.30
N ARG A 134 28.00 6.76 -4.19
CA ARG A 134 28.52 5.65 -5.01
C ARG A 134 29.20 4.58 -4.15
N MET A 135 29.93 4.97 -3.11
CA MET A 135 30.58 4.05 -2.18
C MET A 135 29.55 3.20 -1.41
N ILE A 136 28.53 3.84 -0.83
CA ILE A 136 27.43 3.15 -0.12
C ILE A 136 26.72 2.15 -1.07
N LYS A 137 26.48 2.56 -2.32
CA LYS A 137 25.85 1.68 -3.32
C LYS A 137 26.71 0.45 -3.63
N ARG A 138 28.04 0.61 -3.73
CA ARG A 138 28.98 -0.51 -3.96
C ARG A 138 29.03 -1.46 -2.77
N GLU A 139 29.14 -0.92 -1.55
CA GLU A 139 29.20 -1.73 -0.33
C GLU A 139 27.94 -2.59 -0.18
N TRP A 140 26.76 -2.00 -0.40
CA TRP A 140 25.51 -2.75 -0.37
C TRP A 140 25.48 -3.90 -1.39
N LYS A 141 25.93 -3.67 -2.62
CA LYS A 141 25.98 -4.73 -3.65
C LYS A 141 26.85 -5.89 -3.19
N LEU A 142 28.01 -5.60 -2.63
CA LEU A 142 28.93 -6.63 -2.14
C LEU A 142 28.29 -7.43 -1.01
N ARG A 143 27.59 -6.78 -0.06
CA ARG A 143 26.86 -7.48 1.00
C ARG A 143 25.77 -8.40 0.45
N TYR A 144 24.96 -7.92 -0.49
CA TYR A 144 23.90 -8.73 -1.10
C TYR A 144 24.45 -9.89 -1.95
N TRP A 145 25.54 -9.66 -2.69
CA TRP A 145 26.17 -10.72 -3.47
C TRP A 145 26.78 -11.81 -2.56
N ARG A 146 27.35 -11.41 -1.42
CA ARG A 146 27.84 -12.36 -0.40
C ARG A 146 26.70 -13.17 0.20
N SER A 147 25.54 -12.56 0.48
CA SER A 147 24.39 -13.29 1.02
C SER A 147 23.82 -14.32 0.04
N LEU A 148 23.94 -14.10 -1.27
CA LEU A 148 23.49 -15.06 -2.28
C LEU A 148 24.45 -16.24 -2.45
N ASN A 149 25.77 -15.99 -2.40
CA ASN A 149 26.75 -16.96 -2.88
C ASN A 149 27.65 -17.58 -1.80
N LEU A 150 27.85 -16.90 -0.67
CA LEU A 150 28.86 -17.28 0.32
C LEU A 150 28.25 -17.64 1.68
N GLU A 151 27.16 -16.96 2.05
CA GLU A 151 26.55 -17.14 3.36
C GLU A 151 25.34 -18.08 3.25
N LYS A 152 25.31 -19.08 4.13
CA LYS A 152 24.16 -19.96 4.34
C LYS A 152 23.07 -19.21 5.10
N LEU A 153 22.39 -18.30 4.41
CA LEU A 153 21.29 -17.51 4.93
C LEU A 153 19.94 -18.07 4.46
N PRO A 154 18.87 -17.90 5.24
CA PRO A 154 17.55 -18.28 4.79
C PRO A 154 17.11 -17.32 3.69
N ALA A 155 16.29 -17.85 2.78
CA ALA A 155 15.72 -17.08 1.69
C ALA A 155 14.26 -16.70 1.98
N LEU A 156 13.79 -15.64 1.34
CA LEU A 156 12.40 -15.21 1.38
C LEU A 156 11.84 -15.09 -0.04
N ALA A 157 10.77 -15.84 -0.31
CA ALA A 157 9.99 -15.72 -1.53
C ALA A 157 8.65 -15.04 -1.24
N VAL A 158 8.18 -14.24 -2.19
CA VAL A 158 6.82 -13.72 -2.22
C VAL A 158 6.08 -14.32 -3.40
N ASP A 159 4.99 -15.02 -3.11
CA ASP A 159 4.07 -15.57 -4.07
C ASP A 159 3.13 -14.47 -4.60
N CYS A 160 3.45 -13.96 -5.78
CA CYS A 160 2.79 -12.82 -6.42
C CYS A 160 1.52 -13.20 -7.21
N GLN A 161 1.08 -14.47 -7.19
CA GLN A 161 -0.11 -14.91 -7.94
C GLN A 161 -1.40 -14.17 -7.55
N PHE A 162 -1.46 -13.66 -6.31
CA PHE A 162 -2.63 -12.94 -5.79
C PHE A 162 -2.69 -11.48 -6.25
N LEU A 163 -1.60 -10.88 -6.74
CA LEU A 163 -1.55 -9.46 -7.10
C LEU A 163 -2.62 -9.05 -8.12
N LYS A 164 -2.95 -9.95 -9.06
CA LYS A 164 -4.02 -9.75 -10.05
C LYS A 164 -5.42 -9.72 -9.42
N LEU A 165 -5.63 -10.51 -8.36
CA LEU A 165 -6.94 -10.70 -7.72
C LEU A 165 -7.33 -9.52 -6.81
N HIS A 166 -6.37 -8.72 -6.37
CA HIS A 166 -6.60 -7.55 -5.53
C HIS A 166 -7.42 -6.47 -6.25
N SER A 167 -8.24 -5.76 -5.48
CA SER A 167 -8.79 -4.47 -5.88
C SER A 167 -7.66 -3.47 -6.24
N PRO A 168 -7.89 -2.46 -7.10
CA PRO A 168 -6.86 -1.50 -7.48
C PRO A 168 -6.18 -0.80 -6.30
N ARG A 169 -6.94 -0.59 -5.21
CA ARG A 169 -6.44 -0.04 -3.95
C ARG A 169 -5.52 -1.02 -3.24
N ALA A 170 -5.98 -2.26 -3.02
CA ALA A 170 -5.18 -3.25 -2.30
C ALA A 170 -3.93 -3.65 -3.08
N ARG A 171 -4.03 -3.76 -4.41
CA ARG A 171 -2.89 -3.95 -5.31
C ARG A 171 -1.85 -2.83 -5.13
N SER A 172 -2.29 -1.57 -5.13
CA SER A 172 -1.39 -0.43 -4.89
C SER A 172 -0.68 -0.53 -3.54
N LEU A 173 -1.37 -1.02 -2.50
CA LEU A 173 -0.79 -1.21 -1.17
C LEU A 173 0.19 -2.39 -1.13
N ALA A 174 -0.13 -3.50 -1.81
CA ALA A 174 0.75 -4.66 -1.94
C ALA A 174 2.09 -4.26 -2.56
N PHE A 175 2.07 -3.54 -3.69
CA PHE A 175 3.30 -3.05 -4.32
C PHE A 175 4.10 -2.07 -3.43
N ILE A 176 3.43 -1.28 -2.58
CA ILE A 176 4.12 -0.44 -1.60
C ILE A 176 4.80 -1.33 -0.56
N GLN A 177 4.12 -2.34 0.00
CA GLN A 177 4.72 -3.25 0.96
C GLN A 177 5.90 -4.04 0.39
N LEU A 178 5.82 -4.49 -0.87
CA LEU A 178 6.95 -5.11 -1.56
C LEU A 178 8.17 -4.17 -1.63
N ARG A 179 7.94 -2.89 -1.95
CA ARG A 179 9.00 -1.88 -1.97
C ARG A 179 9.61 -1.66 -0.58
N GLU A 180 8.78 -1.55 0.45
CA GLU A 180 9.27 -1.38 1.83
C GLU A 180 10.06 -2.60 2.29
N MET A 181 9.62 -3.82 1.95
CA MET A 181 10.36 -5.06 2.24
C MET A 181 11.76 -5.05 1.60
N ILE A 182 11.86 -4.60 0.35
CA ILE A 182 13.16 -4.43 -0.33
C ILE A 182 14.03 -3.40 0.39
N ALA A 183 13.44 -2.26 0.80
CA ALA A 183 14.16 -1.21 1.50
C ALA A 183 14.69 -1.67 2.85
N GLU A 184 13.86 -2.37 3.64
CA GLU A 184 14.22 -2.94 4.94
C GLU A 184 15.29 -4.01 4.80
N ASN A 185 15.15 -4.92 3.83
CA ASN A 185 16.17 -5.94 3.58
C ASN A 185 17.52 -5.30 3.20
N LYS A 186 17.48 -4.21 2.43
CA LYS A 186 18.68 -3.45 2.04
C LYS A 186 19.41 -2.80 3.21
N SER A 187 18.70 -2.39 4.27
CA SER A 187 19.31 -1.86 5.49
C SER A 187 19.86 -2.92 6.44
N ARG A 188 19.55 -4.22 6.22
CA ARG A 188 20.10 -5.29 7.05
C ARG A 188 21.60 -5.41 6.85
N HIS A 189 22.30 -5.73 7.95
CA HIS A 189 23.72 -6.07 7.89
C HIS A 189 23.96 -7.32 7.04
N ARG A 190 23.08 -8.32 7.20
CA ARG A 190 23.04 -9.58 6.43
C ARG A 190 21.67 -9.67 5.73
N PRO A 191 21.56 -9.12 4.51
CA PRO A 191 20.32 -9.19 3.75
C PRO A 191 20.00 -10.64 3.38
N TRP A 192 18.72 -10.99 3.35
CA TRP A 192 18.30 -12.30 2.87
C TRP A 192 18.17 -12.28 1.34
N PRO A 193 18.47 -13.39 0.65
CA PRO A 193 18.02 -13.60 -0.72
C PRO A 193 16.50 -13.37 -0.82
N LEU A 194 16.08 -12.50 -1.73
CA LEU A 194 14.65 -12.20 -1.97
C LEU A 194 14.23 -12.70 -3.35
N TYR A 195 13.07 -13.34 -3.42
CA TYR A 195 12.49 -13.86 -4.65
C TYR A 195 11.06 -13.38 -4.84
N PHE A 196 10.70 -12.94 -6.05
CA PHE A 196 9.31 -12.77 -6.45
C PHE A 196 8.93 -13.89 -7.42
N CYS A 197 7.89 -14.63 -7.05
CA CYS A 197 7.48 -15.85 -7.73
C CYS A 197 6.06 -15.66 -8.29
N ASN A 198 5.71 -16.39 -9.36
CA ASN A 198 4.38 -16.33 -9.97
C ASN A 198 3.92 -14.91 -10.37
N GLU A 199 4.86 -14.01 -10.69
CA GLU A 199 4.53 -12.67 -11.17
C GLU A 199 4.19 -12.74 -12.67
N ASN A 200 2.95 -12.40 -13.04
CA ASN A 200 2.57 -12.32 -14.45
C ASN A 200 3.06 -11.01 -15.07
N LEU A 201 4.26 -11.03 -15.64
CA LEU A 201 4.90 -9.87 -16.29
C LEU A 201 4.19 -9.43 -17.59
N ASN A 202 3.33 -10.28 -18.15
CA ASN A 202 2.55 -9.96 -19.34
C ASN A 202 1.28 -9.17 -19.03
N ASP A 203 0.87 -9.07 -17.75
CA ASP A 203 -0.29 -8.27 -17.36
C ASP A 203 0.07 -6.78 -17.36
N PRO A 204 -0.53 -5.96 -18.26
CA PRO A 204 -0.21 -4.54 -18.36
C PRO A 204 -0.53 -3.76 -17.08
N ILE A 205 -1.49 -4.23 -16.28
CA ILE A 205 -1.85 -3.58 -15.02
C ILE A 205 -0.77 -3.83 -13.97
N LEU A 206 -0.29 -5.08 -13.85
CA LEU A 206 0.80 -5.40 -12.92
C LEU A 206 2.08 -4.68 -13.33
N LEU A 207 2.36 -4.62 -14.62
CA LEU A 207 3.52 -3.91 -15.16
C LEU A 207 3.48 -2.40 -14.83
N GLU A 208 2.32 -1.73 -14.97
CA GLU A 208 2.17 -0.32 -14.59
C GLU A 208 2.50 -0.11 -13.09
N HIS A 209 1.99 -0.98 -12.23
CA HIS A 209 2.24 -0.89 -10.80
C HIS A 209 3.70 -1.16 -10.43
N ARG A 210 4.32 -2.16 -11.07
CA ARG A 210 5.73 -2.48 -10.92
C ARG A 210 6.61 -1.31 -11.35
N GLN A 211 6.43 -0.77 -12.55
CA GLN A 211 7.21 0.39 -13.02
C GLN A 211 7.09 1.59 -12.08
N LYS A 212 5.90 1.79 -11.50
CA LYS A 212 5.66 2.92 -10.59
C LYS A 212 6.28 2.74 -9.20
N GLN A 213 6.18 1.54 -8.62
CA GLN A 213 6.54 1.31 -7.21
C GLN A 213 7.87 0.57 -7.04
N LEU A 214 8.24 -0.25 -8.01
CA LEU A 214 9.40 -1.14 -8.00
C LEU A 214 10.40 -0.80 -9.13
N HIS A 215 10.46 0.46 -9.58
CA HIS A 215 11.45 0.95 -10.56
C HIS A 215 12.92 0.63 -10.19
N LEU A 216 13.18 0.33 -8.92
CA LEU A 216 14.49 -0.11 -8.44
C LEU A 216 14.91 -1.46 -9.04
N LEU A 217 13.95 -2.32 -9.43
CA LEU A 217 14.20 -3.62 -10.07
C LEU A 217 14.68 -3.46 -11.51
N ASP A 218 14.27 -2.39 -12.19
CA ASP A 218 14.61 -2.15 -13.60
C ASP A 218 15.93 -1.37 -13.75
N SER A 219 16.66 -1.16 -12.64
CA SER A 219 17.93 -0.45 -12.64
C SER A 219 19.09 -1.44 -12.74
N ASP A 220 19.87 -1.39 -13.84
CA ASP A 220 21.03 -2.26 -14.18
C ASP A 220 22.09 -2.46 -13.08
N GLY A 221 22.02 -1.68 -12.00
CA GLY A 221 22.97 -1.74 -10.90
C GLY A 221 22.43 -2.34 -9.61
N LEU A 222 21.19 -2.79 -9.52
CA LEU A 222 20.57 -3.19 -8.25
C LEU A 222 19.64 -4.38 -8.53
N ILE A 223 20.07 -5.61 -8.24
CA ILE A 223 19.14 -6.75 -8.20
C ILE A 223 18.87 -7.02 -6.71
N PRO A 224 17.97 -6.28 -6.05
CA PRO A 224 17.64 -6.55 -4.65
C PRO A 224 16.70 -7.76 -4.50
N VAL A 225 16.16 -8.26 -5.62
CA VAL A 225 15.18 -9.34 -5.70
C VAL A 225 15.38 -10.08 -7.02
N GLU A 226 15.32 -11.40 -6.99
CA GLU A 226 15.33 -12.26 -8.17
C GLU A 226 13.90 -12.62 -8.58
N LEU A 227 13.59 -12.52 -9.87
CA LEU A 227 12.31 -12.96 -10.41
C LEU A 227 12.45 -14.44 -10.77
N VAL A 228 11.53 -15.27 -10.28
CA VAL A 228 11.50 -16.69 -10.62
C VAL A 228 10.63 -16.86 -11.87
N PRO A 229 11.21 -17.23 -13.03
CA PRO A 229 10.55 -17.03 -14.32
C PRO A 229 9.51 -18.10 -14.69
N ASP A 230 9.67 -19.38 -14.36
CA ASP A 230 8.86 -20.43 -15.03
C ASP A 230 8.20 -21.49 -14.13
N ASP A 231 8.93 -22.27 -13.33
CA ASP A 231 8.30 -23.25 -12.42
C ASP A 231 8.67 -23.00 -10.96
N PHE A 232 7.73 -22.37 -10.25
CA PHE A 232 7.87 -22.15 -8.82
C PHE A 232 8.05 -23.47 -8.06
N ARG A 233 7.42 -24.58 -8.46
CA ARG A 233 7.57 -25.87 -7.78
C ARG A 233 9.00 -26.42 -7.92
N GLN A 234 9.56 -26.35 -9.12
CA GLN A 234 10.95 -26.73 -9.36
C GLN A 234 11.93 -25.81 -8.61
N PHE A 235 11.63 -24.52 -8.51
CA PHE A 235 12.42 -23.62 -7.69
C PHE A 235 12.41 -24.03 -6.22
N LEU A 236 11.22 -24.34 -5.68
CA LEU A 236 11.02 -24.74 -4.28
C LEU A 236 11.74 -26.05 -3.92
N SER A 237 11.94 -26.98 -4.86
CA SER A 237 12.58 -28.28 -4.56
C SER A 237 14.06 -28.18 -4.17
N ASN A 238 14.70 -27.04 -4.45
CA ASN A 238 16.07 -26.77 -4.02
C ASN A 238 16.17 -26.33 -2.54
N PHE A 239 15.02 -26.15 -1.87
CA PHE A 239 14.95 -25.58 -0.54
C PHE A 239 14.09 -26.44 0.39
N ASN A 240 14.33 -26.30 1.70
CA ASN A 240 13.35 -26.67 2.71
C ASN A 240 12.29 -25.56 2.79
N ALA A 241 11.30 -25.62 1.89
CA ALA A 241 10.31 -24.57 1.72
C ALA A 241 9.20 -24.61 2.78
N ILE A 242 8.97 -23.46 3.43
CA ILE A 242 7.92 -23.26 4.44
C ILE A 242 7.04 -22.09 4.01
N TYR A 243 5.77 -22.35 3.71
CA TYR A 243 4.79 -21.32 3.45
C TYR A 243 4.26 -20.76 4.77
N LEU A 244 4.34 -19.45 4.95
CA LEU A 244 3.81 -18.77 6.12
C LEU A 244 2.34 -18.40 5.90
N SER A 245 1.46 -18.96 6.73
CA SER A 245 0.03 -18.65 6.71
C SER A 245 -0.48 -18.45 8.14
N PRO A 246 -1.26 -17.39 8.42
CA PRO A 246 -1.90 -17.22 9.73
C PRO A 246 -2.92 -18.33 10.04
N HIS A 247 -3.37 -19.06 9.01
CA HIS A 247 -4.34 -20.15 9.13
C HIS A 247 -3.72 -21.54 9.27
N ALA A 248 -2.39 -21.64 9.40
CA ALA A 248 -1.74 -22.90 9.68
C ALA A 248 -2.03 -23.40 11.10
N GLU A 249 -2.04 -24.72 11.28
CA GLU A 249 -2.22 -25.33 12.61
C GLU A 249 -0.92 -25.23 13.43
N GLU A 250 0.21 -25.57 12.80
CA GLU A 250 1.52 -25.60 13.42
C GLU A 250 2.19 -24.21 13.51
N GLU A 251 2.81 -23.92 14.65
CA GLU A 251 3.59 -22.69 14.86
C GLU A 251 5.06 -22.85 14.46
N LEU A 252 5.65 -21.76 13.96
CA LEU A 252 7.08 -21.66 13.64
C LEU A 252 7.92 -21.47 14.92
N LEU A 253 7.94 -22.48 15.80
CA LEU A 253 8.65 -22.44 17.09
C LEU A 253 10.00 -23.16 17.05
N GLU A 254 10.08 -24.25 16.31
CA GLU A 254 11.23 -25.15 16.27
C GLU A 254 12.45 -24.54 15.56
N VAL A 255 12.26 -23.42 14.87
CA VAL A 255 13.29 -22.75 14.08
C VAL A 255 13.73 -21.44 14.74
N LEU A 256 13.62 -21.28 16.06
CA LEU A 256 14.09 -20.08 16.77
C LEU A 256 15.00 -20.47 17.95
N SER A 257 16.30 -20.31 17.78
CA SER A 257 17.30 -20.39 18.85
C SER A 257 17.52 -19.00 19.44
N PHE A 258 17.45 -18.86 20.76
CA PHE A 258 17.74 -17.58 21.41
C PHE A 258 19.25 -17.29 21.34
N GLU A 259 19.64 -16.15 20.77
CA GLU A 259 21.04 -15.73 20.72
C GLU A 259 21.29 -14.66 21.81
N PRO A 260 22.02 -15.00 22.90
CA PRO A 260 22.17 -14.10 24.05
C PRO A 260 22.91 -12.79 23.75
N SER A 261 23.84 -12.81 22.79
CA SER A 261 24.67 -11.65 22.42
C SER A 261 23.90 -10.51 21.76
N HIS A 262 22.83 -10.84 21.02
CA HIS A 262 22.00 -9.88 20.31
C HIS A 262 20.61 -9.71 20.95
N GLN A 263 20.35 -10.41 22.06
CA GLN A 263 19.08 -10.37 22.79
C GLN A 263 17.86 -10.63 21.89
N THR A 264 18.04 -11.48 20.87
CA THR A 264 17.05 -11.76 19.84
C THR A 264 16.97 -13.26 19.57
N TYR A 265 15.83 -13.71 19.07
CA TYR A 265 15.72 -15.05 18.50
C TYR A 265 16.34 -15.06 17.11
N VAL A 266 17.21 -16.03 16.88
CA VAL A 266 17.91 -16.27 15.62
C VAL A 266 17.53 -17.65 15.16
N PHE A 267 17.19 -17.78 13.89
CA PHE A 267 16.86 -19.09 13.35
C PHE A 267 18.10 -20.00 13.43
N PRO A 268 18.00 -21.27 13.89
CA PRO A 268 19.03 -22.28 13.68
C PRO A 268 18.94 -22.66 12.19
N VAL A 269 19.41 -21.77 11.33
CA VAL A 269 19.29 -21.90 9.88
C VAL A 269 20.39 -22.86 9.42
N SER A 270 20.01 -23.99 8.84
CA SER A 270 20.96 -24.86 8.12
C SER A 270 21.49 -24.20 6.84
N GLY A 271 20.82 -23.13 6.40
CA GLY A 271 21.13 -22.28 5.26
C GLY A 271 20.27 -22.57 4.04
N THR A 272 19.28 -23.44 4.20
CA THR A 272 18.53 -24.07 3.10
C THR A 272 17.03 -23.82 3.19
N GLU A 273 16.60 -23.11 4.22
CA GLU A 273 15.21 -22.78 4.47
C GLU A 273 14.76 -21.62 3.56
N LEU A 274 13.63 -21.83 2.88
CA LEU A 274 12.96 -20.82 2.07
C LEU A 274 11.60 -20.51 2.68
N PHE A 275 11.42 -19.30 3.18
CA PHE A 275 10.13 -18.84 3.67
C PHE A 275 9.31 -18.25 2.51
N VAL A 276 8.07 -18.69 2.36
CA VAL A 276 7.16 -18.18 1.33
C VAL A 276 6.08 -17.33 1.98
N LEU A 277 5.92 -16.09 1.51
CA LEU A 277 4.83 -15.19 1.88
C LEU A 277 3.82 -15.10 0.74
N GLY A 278 2.53 -15.13 1.06
CA GLY A 278 1.51 -14.73 0.10
C GLY A 278 1.58 -13.23 -0.14
N GLY A 279 1.68 -12.80 -1.40
CA GLY A 279 1.63 -11.38 -1.80
C GLY A 279 0.24 -10.78 -1.66
N ILE A 280 -0.35 -10.86 -0.45
CA ILE A 280 -1.74 -10.52 -0.14
C ILE A 280 -1.81 -9.30 0.78
N VAL A 281 -2.72 -8.37 0.47
CA VAL A 281 -3.09 -7.26 1.35
C VAL A 281 -4.61 -7.26 1.54
N ASP A 282 -5.05 -7.67 2.71
CA ASP A 282 -6.45 -7.93 3.04
C ASP A 282 -6.99 -7.06 4.20
N ARG A 283 -6.43 -5.86 4.39
CA ARG A 283 -6.92 -4.88 5.40
C ARG A 283 -8.44 -4.65 5.33
N VAL A 284 -9.01 -4.80 4.14
CA VAL A 284 -10.45 -4.92 3.91
C VAL A 284 -10.64 -6.24 3.17
N LYS A 285 -11.71 -6.98 3.50
CA LYS A 285 -12.04 -8.24 2.83
C LYS A 285 -12.04 -8.05 1.30
N GLU A 286 -11.08 -8.69 0.63
CA GLU A 286 -10.97 -8.69 -0.82
C GLU A 286 -11.91 -9.76 -1.39
N VAL A 287 -12.77 -9.38 -2.33
CA VAL A 287 -13.85 -10.25 -2.84
C VAL A 287 -13.31 -11.46 -3.59
N ASN A 288 -12.19 -11.28 -4.31
CA ASN A 288 -11.62 -12.29 -5.20
C ASN A 288 -10.52 -13.13 -4.54
N ILE A 289 -10.23 -12.91 -3.25
CA ILE A 289 -9.18 -13.63 -2.52
C ILE A 289 -9.86 -14.37 -1.37
N HIS A 290 -9.73 -15.70 -1.39
CA HIS A 290 -10.25 -16.53 -0.31
C HIS A 290 -9.54 -16.20 1.01
N PRO A 291 -10.22 -16.17 2.18
CA PRO A 291 -9.57 -15.89 3.46
C PRO A 291 -8.37 -16.82 3.74
N HIS A 292 -8.49 -18.09 3.35
CA HIS A 292 -7.44 -19.10 3.50
C HIS A 292 -6.52 -19.23 2.27
N ALA A 293 -6.44 -18.22 1.41
CA ALA A 293 -5.74 -18.31 0.12
C ALA A 293 -4.29 -18.81 0.23
N SER A 294 -3.51 -18.30 1.18
CA SER A 294 -2.13 -18.76 1.41
C SER A 294 -2.04 -20.22 1.84
N LEU A 295 -2.97 -20.69 2.68
CA LEU A 295 -2.99 -22.10 3.12
C LEU A 295 -3.36 -23.02 1.96
N ILE A 296 -4.34 -22.62 1.14
CA ILE A 296 -4.76 -23.38 -0.04
C ILE A 296 -3.61 -23.47 -1.05
N ALA A 297 -2.98 -22.33 -1.38
CA ALA A 297 -1.83 -22.30 -2.29
C ALA A 297 -0.67 -23.17 -1.81
N ALA A 298 -0.37 -23.15 -0.51
CA ALA A 298 0.68 -23.98 0.06
C ALA A 298 0.37 -25.48 -0.04
N LYS A 299 -0.89 -25.88 0.22
CA LYS A 299 -1.36 -27.26 0.04
C LYS A 299 -1.29 -27.70 -1.42
N GLU A 300 -1.66 -26.83 -2.36
CA GLU A 300 -1.55 -27.11 -3.80
C GLU A 300 -0.09 -27.31 -4.25
N LEU A 301 0.84 -26.56 -3.64
CA LEU A 301 2.29 -26.69 -3.86
C LEU A 301 2.90 -27.91 -3.14
N GLY A 302 2.18 -28.52 -2.20
CA GLY A 302 2.66 -29.67 -1.44
C GLY A 302 3.80 -29.34 -0.47
N ILE A 303 3.90 -28.09 -0.01
CA ILE A 303 4.96 -27.66 0.91
C ILE A 303 4.43 -27.46 2.34
N MET A 304 5.35 -27.46 3.30
CA MET A 304 5.05 -27.27 4.72
C MET A 304 4.41 -25.90 4.95
N VAL A 305 3.41 -25.84 5.84
CA VAL A 305 2.74 -24.58 6.19
C VAL A 305 2.85 -24.35 7.69
N LYS A 306 3.37 -23.19 8.09
CA LYS A 306 3.48 -22.81 9.50
C LYS A 306 2.95 -21.40 9.71
N LYS A 307 2.45 -21.11 10.91
CA LYS A 307 2.06 -19.75 11.34
C LYS A 307 3.15 -19.15 12.22
N LEU A 308 3.28 -17.82 12.19
CA LEU A 308 4.12 -17.12 13.14
C LEU A 308 3.48 -17.19 14.53
N PRO A 309 4.27 -17.37 15.62
CA PRO A 309 3.76 -17.49 16.99
C PRO A 309 3.37 -16.11 17.59
N LEU A 310 2.71 -15.26 16.81
CA LEU A 310 2.41 -13.87 17.18
C LEU A 310 1.45 -13.78 18.37
N ASP A 311 0.52 -14.73 18.50
CA ASP A 311 -0.47 -14.74 19.59
C ASP A 311 0.16 -14.85 20.98
N ARG A 312 1.38 -15.41 21.07
CA ARG A 312 2.17 -15.45 22.30
C ARG A 312 2.64 -14.08 22.76
N TYR A 313 2.89 -13.18 21.82
CA TYR A 313 3.56 -11.89 22.07
C TYR A 313 2.62 -10.68 21.91
N MET A 314 1.57 -10.79 21.10
CA MET A 314 0.66 -9.67 20.84
C MET A 314 -0.32 -9.38 21.98
N LYS A 315 -0.56 -10.33 22.91
CA LYS A 315 -1.42 -10.10 24.09
C LYS A 315 -0.93 -8.91 24.94
N GLN A 316 0.38 -8.66 25.02
CA GLN A 316 0.95 -7.59 25.85
C GLN A 316 0.71 -6.16 25.28
N VAL A 317 0.51 -6.02 23.97
CA VAL A 317 0.35 -4.68 23.35
C VAL A 317 -1.01 -4.06 23.66
N TYR A 318 -2.06 -4.88 23.81
CA TYR A 318 -3.39 -4.39 24.16
C TYR A 318 -3.52 -3.97 25.62
N PHE A 319 -2.88 -4.68 26.56
CA PHE A 319 -2.89 -4.31 27.98
C PHE A 319 -2.17 -2.99 28.28
N ASN A 320 -1.16 -2.63 27.49
CA ASN A 320 -0.41 -1.39 27.69
C ASN A 320 -1.14 -0.13 27.15
N ILE A 321 -2.11 -0.30 26.24
CA ILE A 321 -2.93 0.81 25.74
C ILE A 321 -4.08 1.11 26.72
N ASP A 322 -4.62 0.09 27.39
CA ASP A 322 -5.69 0.28 28.37
C ASP A 322 -5.16 0.76 29.73
N SER A 323 -3.93 0.40 30.11
CA SER A 323 -3.27 0.96 31.30
C SER A 323 -2.93 2.45 31.15
N LEU A 324 -2.66 2.93 29.94
CA LEU A 324 -2.43 4.35 29.62
C LEU A 324 -3.73 5.18 29.58
N LYS A 325 -4.90 4.53 29.41
CA LYS A 325 -6.22 5.21 29.44
C LYS A 325 -6.81 5.31 30.83
N ASN A 326 -6.32 4.50 31.78
CA ASN A 326 -6.86 4.41 33.14
C ASN A 326 -5.95 5.02 34.20
N GLN A 327 -5.01 5.91 33.83
CA GLN A 327 -4.41 6.79 34.83
C GLN A 327 -5.44 7.87 35.20
N PRO A 328 -5.95 7.91 36.45
CA PRO A 328 -6.79 9.01 36.88
C PRO A 328 -5.97 10.31 36.79
N SER A 329 -6.56 11.32 36.18
CA SER A 329 -6.06 12.68 36.19
C SER A 329 -5.74 13.08 37.63
N ALA A 330 -4.46 13.29 37.92
CA ALA A 330 -4.04 13.87 39.19
C ALA A 330 -4.74 15.22 39.35
N ASP A 331 -5.63 15.28 40.33
CA ASP A 331 -6.32 16.49 40.78
C ASP A 331 -5.27 17.53 41.18
N ASN A 332 -5.29 18.68 40.49
CA ASN A 332 -4.59 19.88 40.92
C ASN A 332 -5.37 20.51 42.09
N GLY A 333 -5.24 19.92 43.27
CA GLY A 333 -5.60 20.55 44.54
C GLY A 333 -4.47 21.45 45.02
N SER A 334 -4.36 22.68 44.48
CA SER A 334 -3.49 23.70 45.07
C SER A 334 -4.16 24.32 46.29
N GLN A 335 -3.87 23.76 47.47
CA GLN A 335 -3.96 24.48 48.73
C GLN A 335 -2.87 25.56 48.75
N GLY A 336 -3.27 26.82 48.88
CA GLY A 336 -2.35 27.92 49.17
C GLY A 336 -1.91 27.87 50.64
N PRO A 337 -0.71 28.36 51.00
CA PRO A 337 -0.41 28.71 52.36
C PRO A 337 -0.59 30.21 52.60
N SER A 338 -1.38 30.47 53.63
CA SER A 338 -1.45 31.66 54.45
C SER A 338 -0.07 32.11 54.94
N ARG A 339 0.36 33.32 54.58
CA ARG A 339 0.74 34.44 55.46
C ARG A 339 1.52 35.49 54.68
#